data_AF-A0A1S1HJS1-F1
#
_entry.id   AF-A0A1S1HJS1-F1
#
_cell.length_a   1.000
_cell.length_b   1.000
_cell.length_c   1.000
_cell.angle_alpha   90.00
_cell.angle_beta   90.00
_cell.angle_gamma   90.00
#
_symmetry.space_group_name_H-M   'P 1'
#
loop_
_entity.id
_entity.type
_entity.pdbx_description
1 polymer ?
#
loop_
_entity_poly.entity_id
_entity_poly.type
_entity_poly.pdbx_seq_one_letter_code
_entity_poly.pdbx_strand_id
1 'polypeptide(L)' 'MSHEYLKTLTYLAIHLTVGFSVAYALTGSAHIAGGIALIEPCVNAVAFFLHERAWAGRLRLPRLGRAAAAR' A
#
# COMPACT_ATOMS: atom_id res chain seq x y z
N MET A 1 -17.02 -23.55 -5.04
CA MET A 1 -15.60 -23.16 -5.17
C MET A 1 -15.33 -22.03 -6.18
N SER A 2 -16.31 -21.55 -6.97
CA SER A 2 -16.10 -20.53 -8.01
C SER A 2 -16.51 -19.09 -7.63
N HIS A 3 -17.49 -18.90 -6.74
CA HIS A 3 -18.00 -17.55 -6.40
C HIS A 3 -16.97 -16.65 -5.69
N GLU A 4 -16.13 -17.21 -4.82
CA GLU A 4 -15.18 -16.40 -4.04
C GLU A 4 -14.05 -15.82 -4.90
N TYR A 5 -13.49 -16.60 -5.84
CA TYR A 5 -12.49 -16.08 -6.77
C TYR A 5 -13.07 -15.02 -7.70
N LEU A 6 -14.32 -15.19 -8.14
CA LEU A 6 -15.01 -14.21 -8.97
C LEU A 6 -15.27 -12.92 -8.19
N LYS A 7 -15.66 -13.00 -6.90
CA LYS A 7 -15.78 -11.82 -6.02
C LYS A 7 -14.44 -11.09 -5.91
N THR A 8 -13.35 -11.80 -5.64
CA THR A 8 -12.01 -11.19 -5.55
C THR A 8 -11.60 -10.51 -6.84
N LEU A 9 -11.84 -11.15 -7.99
CA LEU A 9 -11.51 -10.58 -9.30
C LEU A 9 -12.37 -9.34 -9.62
N THR A 10 -13.67 -9.40 -9.37
CA THR A 10 -14.57 -8.26 -9.59
C THR A 10 -14.22 -7.08 -8.68
N TYR A 11 -13.83 -7.34 -7.43
CA TYR A 11 -13.37 -6.31 -6.51
C TYR A 11 -12.08 -5.64 -7.01
N LEU A 12 -11.09 -6.43 -7.45
CA LEU A 12 -9.85 -5.92 -8.03
C LEU A 12 -10.12 -5.08 -9.29
N ALA A 13 -11.01 -5.53 -10.17
CA ALA A 13 -11.38 -4.81 -11.39
C ALA A 13 -12.01 -3.45 -11.08
N ILE A 14 -12.91 -3.39 -10.08
CA ILE A 14 -13.53 -2.14 -9.63
C ILE A 14 -12.45 -1.20 -9.07
N HIS A 15 -11.54 -1.69 -8.21
CA HIS A 15 -10.47 -0.88 -7.62
C HIS A 15 -9.58 -0.26 -8.69
N LEU A 16 -9.09 -1.07 -9.63
CA LEU A 16 -8.23 -0.59 -10.73
C LEU A 16 -8.97 0.39 -11.63
N THR A 17 -10.24 0.14 -11.94
CA THR A 17 -11.04 1.03 -12.80
C THR A 17 -11.29 2.38 -12.13
N VAL A 18 -11.68 2.39 -10.85
CA VAL A 18 -11.92 3.62 -10.10
C VAL A 18 -10.61 4.39 -9.90
N GLY A 19 -9.54 3.72 -9.45
CA GLY A 19 -8.23 4.34 -9.25
C GLY A 19 -7.67 4.93 -10.54
N PHE A 20 -7.73 4.18 -11.65
CA PHE A 20 -7.36 4.68 -12.97
C PHE A 20 -8.21 5.87 -13.39
N SER A 21 -9.54 5.79 -13.25
CA SER A 21 -10.44 6.87 -13.69
C SER A 21 -10.21 8.16 -12.93
N VAL A 22 -10.03 8.10 -11.61
CA VAL A 22 -9.72 9.26 -10.77
C VAL A 22 -8.34 9.82 -11.13
N ALA A 23 -7.32 8.97 -11.21
CA ALA A 23 -5.97 9.40 -11.57
C ALA A 23 -5.94 10.02 -12.98
N TYR A 24 -6.67 9.45 -13.94
CA TYR A 24 -6.79 9.97 -15.30
C TYR A 24 -7.54 11.30 -15.33
N ALA A 25 -8.64 11.44 -14.59
CA ALA A 25 -9.38 12.68 -14.48
C ALA A 25 -8.52 13.83 -13.92
N LEU A 26 -7.61 13.51 -12.99
CA LEU A 26 -6.72 14.51 -12.37
C LEU A 26 -5.48 14.81 -13.20
N THR A 27 -4.91 13.82 -13.90
CA THR A 27 -3.63 13.97 -14.62
C THR A 27 -3.78 14.19 -16.12
N GLY A 28 -4.91 13.79 -16.71
CA GLY A 28 -5.14 13.76 -18.15
C GLY A 28 -4.28 12.75 -18.92
N SER A 29 -3.49 11.91 -18.23
CA SER A 29 -2.53 10.99 -18.84
C SER A 29 -2.80 9.54 -18.49
N ALA A 30 -3.08 8.72 -19.50
CA ALA A 30 -3.35 7.28 -19.32
C ALA A 30 -2.12 6.52 -18.81
N HIS A 31 -0.91 6.96 -19.17
CA HIS A 31 0.34 6.35 -18.71
C HIS A 31 0.55 6.56 -17.21
N ILE A 32 0.32 7.80 -16.73
CA ILE A 32 0.47 8.13 -15.32
C ILE A 32 -0.64 7.45 -14.51
N ALA A 33 -1.89 7.51 -14.98
CA ALA A 33 -3.01 6.88 -14.32
C ALA A 33 -2.85 5.35 -14.19
N GLY A 34 -2.40 4.68 -15.26
CA GLY A 34 -2.11 3.24 -15.24
C GLY A 34 -0.96 2.89 -14.30
N GLY A 35 0.10 3.71 -14.29
CA GLY A 35 1.20 3.57 -13.34
C GLY A 35 0.73 3.65 -11.90
N ILE A 36 -0.04 4.69 -11.55
CA ILE A 36 -0.58 4.89 -10.20
C ILE A 36 -1.46 3.71 -9.78
N ALA A 37 -2.39 3.27 -10.65
CA ALA A 37 -3.33 2.20 -10.34
C ALA A 37 -2.64 0.86 -9.99
N LEU A 38 -1.45 0.60 -10.53
CA LEU A 38 -0.67 -0.62 -10.24
C LEU A 38 0.35 -0.43 -9.11
N ILE A 39 1.00 0.74 -9.04
CA ILE A 39 2.03 1.04 -8.05
C ILE A 39 1.40 1.18 -6.65
N GLU A 40 0.22 1.78 -6.55
CA GLU A 40 -0.49 2.00 -5.29
C GLU A 40 -0.67 0.70 -4.47
N PRO A 41 -1.28 -0.38 -4.98
CA PRO A 41 -1.43 -1.62 -4.22
C PRO A 41 -0.07 -2.29 -3.89
N CYS A 42 0.94 -2.16 -4.76
CA CYS A 42 2.28 -2.69 -4.50
C CYS A 42 2.96 -1.96 -3.33
N VAL A 43 2.93 -0.63 -3.34
CA VAL A 43 3.49 0.20 -2.28
C VAL A 43 2.71 0.01 -0.99
N ASN A 44 1.37 -0.08 -1.06
CA ASN A 44 0.53 -0.32 0.10
C ASN A 44 0.85 -1.67 0.78
N ALA A 45 1.08 -2.73 0.01
CA ALA A 45 1.49 -4.03 0.57
C ALA A 45 2.84 -3.95 1.31
N VAL A 46 3.82 -3.26 0.73
CA VAL A 46 5.14 -3.06 1.37
C VAL A 46 5.02 -2.17 2.61
N ALA A 47 4.29 -1.07 2.51
CA ALA A 47 4.06 -0.14 3.61
C ALA A 47 3.36 -0.83 4.78
N PHE A 48 2.33 -1.63 4.51
CA PHE A 48 1.62 -2.40 5.52
C PHE A 48 2.51 -3.45 6.18
N PHE A 49 3.34 -4.15 5.40
CA PHE A 49 4.33 -5.09 5.95
C PHE A 49 5.33 -4.40 6.90
N LEU A 50 5.83 -3.22 6.52
CA LEU A 50 6.73 -2.44 7.37
C LEU A 50 6.00 -1.89 8.60
N HIS A 51 4.76 -1.41 8.44
CA HIS A 51 3.91 -0.93 9.52
C HIS A 51 3.72 -2.00 10.60
N GLU A 52 3.38 -3.23 10.21
CA GLU A 52 3.24 -4.36 11.13
C GLU A 52 4.54 -4.69 11.86
N ARG A 53 5.68 -4.58 11.18
CA ARG A 53 6.99 -4.81 11.81
C ARG A 53 7.38 -3.70 12.78
N ALA A 54 7.05 -2.45 12.45
CA ALA A 54 7.27 -1.30 13.31
C ALA A 54 6.41 -1.40 14.57
N TRP A 55 5.11 -1.68 14.43
CA TRP A 55 4.17 -1.78 15.54
C TRP A 55 4.47 -2.95 16.47
N ALA A 56 4.86 -4.11 15.92
CA ALA A 56 5.26 -5.25 16.73
C ALA A 56 6.63 -5.09 17.44
N GLY A 57 7.27 -3.92 17.35
CA GLY A 57 8.58 -3.65 17.94
C GLY A 57 9.72 -4.51 17.35
N ARG A 58 9.47 -5.18 16.22
CA ARG A 58 10.45 -6.02 15.50
C ARG A 58 11.39 -5.19 14.64
N LEU A 59 11.02 -3.94 14.36
CA LEU A 59 11.94 -2.95 13.80
C LEU A 59 12.90 -2.53 14.91
N ARG A 60 14.09 -3.15 14.92
CA ARG A 60 15.22 -2.72 15.77
C ARG A 60 15.74 -1.38 15.28
N LEU A 61 14.97 -0.31 15.51
CA LEU A 61 15.52 1.03 15.48
C LEU A 61 16.65 1.04 16.54
N PRO A 62 17.87 1.49 16.20
CA PRO A 62 18.91 1.70 17.20
C PRO A 62 18.28 2.51 18.32
N ARG A 63 18.28 1.99 19.55
CA ARG A 63 17.79 2.72 20.72
C ARG A 63 18.71 3.92 20.94
N LEU A 64 18.50 5.00 20.17
CA LEU A 64 19.03 6.31 20.46
C LEU A 64 18.34 6.76 21.74
N GLY A 65 19.04 6.66 22.88
CA GLY A 65 18.58 7.31 24.11
C GLY A 65 18.23 6.40 25.29
N ARG A 66 18.99 5.33 25.56
CA ARG A 66 19.09 4.78 26.94
C ARG A 66 20.44 5.05 27.62
N ALA A 67 21.23 5.98 27.08
CA ALA A 67 22.48 6.42 27.71
C ALA A 67 22.34 7.70 28.56
N ALA A 68 21.18 8.37 28.54
CA ALA A 68 21.00 9.68 29.20
C ALA A 68 20.27 9.64 30.56
N ALA A 69 19.76 8.47 30.99
CA ALA A 69 18.94 8.35 32.21
C ALA A 69 19.69 7.74 33.41
N ALA A 70 21.02 7.64 33.35
CA ALA A 70 21.86 7.07 34.40
C ALA A 70 22.77 8.11 35.10
N ARG A 71 22.32 9.36 35.18
CA ARG A 71 22.95 10.41 36.00
C ARG A 71 21.95 11.00 36.96
#